data_AF-A0A820QWE9-F1
#
_entry.id   AF-A0A820QWE9-F1
#
_cell.length_a   1.000
_cell.length_b   1.000
_cell.length_c   1.000
_cell.angle_alpha   90.00
_cell.angle_beta   90.00
_cell.angle_gamma   90.00
#
_symmetry.space_group_name_H-M   'P 1'
#
loop_
_entity.id
_entity.type
_entity.pdbx_description
1 polymer ?
#
loop_
_entity_poly.entity_id
_entity_poly.type
_entity_poly.pdbx_seq_one_letter_code
_entity_poly.pdbx_strand_id
1 'polypeptide(L)'
;MNIEDARTMTAIIDNLECVNVDRSLWMIYLQSGTGELQSEQRIITAVNSSVIVSNLQIWPAEVKTKMIKHGHTTTTNPNDIDHESCVDYVHRVLIKYQNLKVYYETKLQDIKQRLSHCLTDEIEQVIIKFVQQHGMTLYRVPVEGLIATVEYDYKDRLIQSEFYLENYSEYQRQVFENLYKSKRERETTKLDVAVLKQRIAHNRLPKSFDSLQIPEPIILGSINDTKTRQRLSDRCEKILQRTRSDMILIYIAAAEAKMNEWKDKFDTDLAAMKEYLVRGASHKKLHRAMVDILYRRFRNLDERLMCLYKLN
;
A
#
# COMPACT_ATOMS: atom_id res chain seq x y z
N MET A 1 -38.55 12.45 4.67
CA MET A 1 -37.16 12.35 5.20
C MET A 1 -36.61 13.75 5.36
N ASN A 2 -36.13 14.11 6.56
CA ASN A 2 -35.48 15.41 6.75
C ASN A 2 -33.96 15.33 6.47
N ILE A 3 -33.26 16.46 6.42
CA ILE A 3 -31.81 16.51 6.14
C ILE A 3 -31.00 15.78 7.21
N GLU A 4 -31.45 15.83 8.47
CA GLU A 4 -30.73 15.24 9.59
C GLU A 4 -30.80 13.70 9.58
N ASP A 5 -31.93 13.15 9.12
CA ASP A 5 -32.12 11.73 8.86
C ASP A 5 -31.15 11.24 7.77
N ALA A 6 -31.01 12.01 6.69
CA ALA A 6 -30.09 11.69 5.60
C ALA A 6 -28.62 11.78 6.06
N ARG A 7 -28.27 12.79 6.87
CA ARG A 7 -26.92 12.90 7.47
C ARG A 7 -26.60 11.74 8.40
N THR A 8 -27.54 11.38 9.27
CA THR A 8 -27.38 10.26 10.20
C THR A 8 -27.21 8.94 9.45
N MET A 9 -28.03 8.71 8.41
CA MET A 9 -27.92 7.53 7.55
C MET A 9 -26.58 7.50 6.80
N THR A 10 -26.15 8.64 6.24
CA THR A 10 -24.85 8.79 5.57
C THR A 10 -23.70 8.43 6.52
N ALA A 11 -23.71 8.97 7.74
CA ALA A 11 -22.68 8.70 8.74
C ALA A 11 -22.65 7.23 9.18
N ILE A 12 -23.82 6.57 9.29
CA ILE A 12 -23.88 5.15 9.65
C ILE A 12 -23.33 4.28 8.51
N ILE A 13 -23.70 4.57 7.26
CA ILE A 13 -23.19 3.83 6.08
C ILE A 13 -21.68 4.02 5.98
N ASP A 14 -21.18 5.25 6.13
CA ASP A 14 -19.74 5.56 6.09
C ASP A 14 -18.95 4.80 7.16
N ASN A 15 -19.41 4.82 8.42
CA ASN A 15 -18.79 4.06 9.49
C ASN A 15 -18.84 2.54 9.26
N LEU A 16 -19.95 2.02 8.73
CA LEU A 16 -20.11 0.60 8.41
C LEU A 16 -19.11 0.17 7.34
N GLU A 17 -18.95 0.97 6.29
CA GLU A 17 -17.99 0.73 5.21
C GLU A 17 -16.54 0.81 5.71
N CYS A 18 -16.20 1.78 6.57
CA CYS A 18 -14.89 1.85 7.23
C CYS A 18 -14.59 0.60 8.05
N VAL A 19 -15.57 0.14 8.85
CA VAL A 19 -15.46 -1.09 9.65
C VAL A 19 -15.23 -2.32 8.75
N ASN A 20 -15.92 -2.41 7.61
CA ASN A 20 -15.74 -3.51 6.66
C ASN A 20 -14.32 -3.50 6.05
N VAL A 21 -13.83 -2.34 5.64
CA VAL A 21 -12.48 -2.18 5.08
C VAL A 21 -11.40 -2.52 6.10
N ASP A 22 -11.52 -2.02 7.34
CA ASP A 22 -10.60 -2.34 8.43
C ASP A 22 -10.61 -3.83 8.75
N ARG A 23 -11.81 -4.43 8.84
CA ARG A 23 -11.94 -5.86 9.07
C ARG A 23 -11.22 -6.67 8.00
N SER A 24 -11.37 -6.31 6.72
CA SER A 24 -10.65 -6.97 5.62
C SER A 24 -9.13 -6.88 5.81
N LEU A 25 -8.60 -5.72 6.21
CA LEU A 25 -7.18 -5.59 6.53
C LEU A 25 -6.75 -6.53 7.67
N TRP A 26 -7.50 -6.58 8.77
CA TRP A 26 -7.17 -7.44 9.90
C TRP A 26 -7.33 -8.93 9.60
N MET A 27 -8.25 -9.31 8.70
CA MET A 27 -8.35 -10.67 8.18
C MET A 27 -7.11 -11.04 7.37
N ILE A 28 -6.62 -10.14 6.51
CA ILE A 28 -5.39 -10.35 5.73
C ILE A 28 -4.17 -10.46 6.65
N TYR A 29 -4.11 -9.66 7.73
CA TYR A 29 -3.08 -9.81 8.76
C TYR A 29 -3.14 -11.17 9.46
N LEU A 30 -4.34 -11.64 9.82
CA LEU A 30 -4.52 -12.96 10.42
C LEU A 30 -4.05 -14.06 9.47
N GLN A 31 -4.53 -14.04 8.23
CA GLN A 31 -4.19 -15.03 7.20
C GLN A 31 -2.68 -15.04 6.89
N SER A 32 -2.03 -13.87 6.83
CA SER A 32 -0.57 -13.79 6.71
C SER A 32 0.13 -14.39 7.94
N GLY A 33 -0.35 -14.05 9.14
CA GLY A 33 0.22 -14.49 10.41
C GLY A 33 0.07 -16.00 10.68
N THR A 34 -1.03 -16.60 10.24
CA THR A 34 -1.31 -18.04 10.35
C THR A 34 -0.77 -18.85 9.17
N GLY A 35 -0.38 -18.17 8.09
CA GLY A 35 0.10 -18.79 6.85
C GLY A 35 -1.02 -19.21 5.88
N GLU A 36 -2.27 -18.83 6.17
CA GLU A 36 -3.47 -19.15 5.40
C GLU A 36 -3.72 -18.21 4.21
N LEU A 37 -2.89 -17.17 4.00
CA LEU A 37 -3.09 -16.18 2.93
C LEU A 37 -3.08 -16.77 1.50
N GLN A 38 -2.64 -18.01 1.32
CA GLN A 38 -2.66 -18.72 0.03
C GLN A 38 -3.61 -19.94 -0.02
N SER A 39 -4.51 -20.10 0.96
CA SER A 39 -5.32 -21.33 1.05
C SER A 39 -6.33 -21.56 -0.10
N GLU A 40 -6.56 -20.62 -1.03
CA GLU A 40 -7.56 -20.81 -2.10
C GLU A 40 -7.02 -20.95 -3.55
N GLN A 41 -5.73 -20.77 -3.86
CA GLN A 41 -5.28 -20.90 -5.27
C GLN A 41 -3.96 -21.62 -5.58
N ARG A 42 -3.22 -22.19 -4.61
CA ARG A 42 -1.95 -22.88 -4.92
C ARG A 42 -1.69 -24.22 -4.25
N ILE A 43 -2.70 -24.86 -3.66
CA ILE A 43 -2.55 -26.24 -3.16
C ILE A 43 -2.44 -27.25 -4.33
N ILE A 44 -2.95 -26.94 -5.53
CA ILE A 44 -2.93 -27.93 -6.64
C ILE A 44 -1.54 -28.12 -7.27
N THR A 45 -0.60 -27.17 -7.12
CA THR A 45 0.75 -27.31 -7.74
C THR A 45 1.84 -27.73 -6.75
N ALA A 46 1.58 -27.73 -5.44
CA ALA A 46 2.54 -28.13 -4.40
C ALA A 46 2.41 -29.62 -3.98
N VAL A 47 1.36 -30.33 -4.40
CA VAL A 47 1.07 -31.71 -3.99
C VAL A 47 2.07 -32.75 -4.55
N ASN A 48 2.93 -32.39 -5.50
CA ASN A 48 3.92 -33.33 -6.07
C ASN A 48 5.33 -33.23 -5.46
N SER A 49 5.56 -32.32 -4.51
CA SER A 49 6.86 -32.20 -3.84
C SER A 49 6.62 -32.07 -2.35
N SER A 50 6.83 -33.18 -1.65
CA SER A 50 6.82 -33.37 -0.20
C SER A 50 7.96 -32.62 0.51
N VAL A 51 8.19 -31.36 0.16
CA VAL A 51 9.17 -30.48 0.79
C VAL A 51 8.40 -29.36 1.48
N ILE A 52 8.09 -29.61 2.76
CA ILE A 52 8.13 -28.63 3.87
C ILE A 52 7.90 -27.18 3.42
N VAL A 53 6.71 -26.88 2.86
CA VAL A 53 6.15 -25.53 2.96
C VAL A 53 5.51 -25.48 4.34
N SER A 54 6.33 -25.56 5.39
CA SER A 54 5.88 -25.21 6.72
C SER A 54 5.32 -23.81 6.62
N ASN A 55 4.01 -23.67 6.87
CA ASN A 55 3.25 -22.42 6.84
C ASN A 55 4.15 -21.25 7.22
N LEU A 56 4.53 -20.41 6.25
CA LEU A 56 5.39 -19.26 6.48
C LEU A 56 4.55 -18.23 7.24
N GLN A 57 4.46 -18.39 8.56
CA GLN A 57 3.71 -17.54 9.46
C GLN A 57 4.40 -16.18 9.50
N ILE A 58 3.83 -15.20 8.80
CA ILE A 58 4.42 -13.87 8.66
C ILE A 58 3.49 -12.88 9.33
N TRP A 59 3.90 -12.41 10.50
CA TRP A 59 3.26 -11.31 11.19
C TRP A 59 3.80 -9.96 10.67
N PRO A 60 2.94 -9.10 10.08
CA PRO A 60 3.35 -7.76 9.69
C PRO A 60 3.80 -6.94 10.89
N ALA A 61 4.81 -6.08 10.70
CA ALA A 61 5.38 -5.27 11.77
C ALA A 61 4.35 -4.30 12.38
N GLU A 62 3.38 -3.89 11.57
CA GLU A 62 2.26 -3.03 11.94
C GLU A 62 1.40 -3.66 13.04
N VAL A 63 1.17 -4.98 13.01
CA VAL A 63 0.41 -5.69 14.04
C VAL A 63 1.13 -5.60 15.38
N LYS A 64 2.41 -5.98 15.39
CA LYS A 64 3.29 -5.96 16.56
C LYS A 64 3.42 -4.55 17.14
N THR A 65 3.59 -3.55 16.28
CA THR A 65 3.66 -2.13 16.68
C THR A 65 2.36 -1.65 17.32
N LYS A 66 1.20 -2.03 16.75
CA LYS A 66 -0.12 -1.69 17.32
C LYS A 66 -0.34 -2.38 18.67
N MET A 67 0.07 -3.64 18.82
CA MET A 67 -0.01 -4.36 20.10
C MET A 67 0.73 -3.63 21.22
N ILE A 68 1.97 -3.20 20.96
CA ILE A 68 2.80 -2.45 21.92
C ILE A 68 2.15 -1.10 22.24
N LYS A 69 1.77 -0.35 21.21
CA LYS A 69 1.15 0.98 21.36
C LYS A 69 -0.13 0.95 22.20
N HIS A 70 -0.91 -0.12 22.10
CA HIS A 70 -2.16 -0.27 22.82
C HIS A 70 -2.02 -1.00 24.17
N GLY A 71 -0.79 -1.28 24.62
CA GLY A 71 -0.53 -1.89 25.92
C GLY A 71 -1.01 -3.33 26.03
N HIS A 72 -1.16 -4.04 24.91
CA HIS A 72 -1.58 -5.44 24.89
C HIS A 72 -0.43 -6.43 25.15
N THR A 73 0.80 -5.92 25.31
CA THR A 73 1.97 -6.68 25.71
C THR A 73 2.84 -5.84 26.66
N THR A 74 3.58 -6.50 27.54
CA THR A 74 4.59 -5.87 28.41
C THR A 74 5.91 -5.64 27.66
N THR A 75 6.06 -6.25 26.48
CA THR A 75 7.27 -6.19 25.67
C THR A 75 7.33 -4.90 24.85
N THR A 76 8.48 -4.24 24.82
CA THR A 76 8.68 -2.98 24.08
C THR A 76 9.29 -3.19 22.69
N ASN A 77 9.81 -4.39 22.42
CA ASN A 77 10.44 -4.78 21.17
C ASN A 77 9.48 -5.66 20.34
N PRO A 78 9.12 -5.28 19.10
CA PRO A 78 8.26 -6.07 18.21
C PRO A 78 8.75 -7.50 17.97
N ASN A 79 10.06 -7.73 17.97
CA ASN A 79 10.64 -9.03 17.65
C ASN A 79 10.40 -10.08 18.75
N ASP A 80 10.14 -9.62 19.97
CA ASP A 80 9.99 -10.45 21.16
C ASP A 80 8.51 -10.84 21.42
N ILE A 81 7.60 -10.40 20.54
CA ILE A 81 6.19 -10.81 20.57
C ILE A 81 6.06 -12.16 19.86
N ASP A 82 5.56 -13.15 20.60
CA ASP A 82 5.31 -14.50 20.12
C ASP A 82 4.08 -14.59 19.19
N HIS A 83 3.94 -15.75 18.54
CA HIS A 83 2.87 -16.03 17.58
C HIS A 83 1.48 -16.04 18.24
N GLU A 84 1.32 -16.72 19.38
CA GLU A 84 0.02 -16.89 20.05
C GLU A 84 -0.54 -15.54 20.50
N SER A 85 0.31 -14.68 21.04
CA SER A 85 -0.01 -13.29 21.39
C SER A 85 -0.51 -12.49 20.19
N CYS A 86 0.08 -12.68 19.01
CA CYS A 86 -0.37 -12.01 17.79
C CYS A 86 -1.74 -12.54 17.31
N VAL A 87 -1.93 -13.87 17.33
CA VAL A 87 -3.21 -14.52 17.00
C VAL A 87 -4.33 -14.01 17.90
N ASP A 88 -4.12 -14.05 19.21
CA ASP A 88 -5.08 -13.61 20.22
C ASP A 88 -5.45 -12.14 20.05
N TYR A 89 -4.45 -11.28 19.82
CA TYR A 89 -4.68 -9.86 19.60
C TYR A 89 -5.53 -9.61 18.35
N VAL A 90 -5.15 -10.20 17.21
CA VAL A 90 -5.89 -10.01 15.96
C VAL A 90 -7.31 -10.56 16.05
N HIS A 91 -7.52 -11.71 16.70
CA HIS A 91 -8.87 -12.21 16.97
C HIS A 91 -9.71 -11.26 17.82
N ARG A 92 -9.16 -10.70 18.91
CA ARG A 92 -9.86 -9.70 19.73
C ARG A 92 -10.25 -8.46 18.92
N VAL A 93 -9.34 -8.00 18.05
CA VAL A 93 -9.60 -6.86 17.16
C VAL A 93 -10.71 -7.20 16.15
N LEU A 94 -10.68 -8.39 15.54
CA LEU A 94 -11.71 -8.86 14.61
C LEU A 94 -13.08 -8.98 15.28
N ILE A 95 -13.15 -9.50 16.51
CA ILE A 95 -14.38 -9.56 17.31
C ILE A 95 -14.90 -8.14 17.57
N LYS A 96 -14.03 -7.19 17.92
CA LYS A 96 -14.42 -5.78 18.10
C LYS A 96 -15.04 -5.20 16.82
N TYR A 97 -14.43 -5.41 15.66
CA TYR A 97 -14.98 -4.95 14.39
C TYR A 97 -16.28 -5.68 14.02
N GLN A 98 -16.41 -6.97 14.32
CA GLN A 98 -17.67 -7.71 14.15
C GLN A 98 -18.80 -7.08 15.00
N ASN A 99 -18.52 -6.75 16.26
CA ASN A 99 -19.50 -6.10 17.13
C ASN A 99 -19.89 -4.71 16.64
N LEU A 100 -18.91 -3.91 16.16
CA LEU A 100 -19.18 -2.61 15.56
C LEU A 100 -20.01 -2.73 14.28
N LYS A 101 -19.71 -3.73 13.44
CA LYS A 101 -20.49 -4.01 12.22
C LYS A 101 -21.95 -4.27 12.57
N VAL A 102 -22.21 -5.21 13.48
CA VAL A 102 -23.59 -5.54 13.93
C VAL A 102 -24.28 -4.29 14.48
N TYR A 103 -23.59 -3.49 15.30
CA TYR A 103 -24.14 -2.25 15.85
C TYR A 103 -24.58 -1.26 14.76
N TYR A 104 -23.75 -1.02 13.75
CA TYR A 104 -24.10 -0.10 12.65
C TYR A 104 -25.17 -0.68 11.72
N GLU A 105 -25.16 -2.00 11.47
CA GLU A 105 -26.21 -2.68 10.72
C GLU A 105 -27.57 -2.56 11.42
N THR A 106 -27.63 -2.77 12.74
CA THR A 106 -28.85 -2.58 13.53
C THR A 106 -29.34 -1.13 13.46
N LYS A 107 -28.44 -0.15 13.69
CA LYS A 107 -28.80 1.27 13.58
C LYS A 107 -29.31 1.66 12.20
N LEU A 108 -28.71 1.12 11.15
CA LEU A 108 -29.14 1.35 9.78
C LEU A 108 -30.54 0.78 9.57
N GLN A 109 -30.81 -0.43 10.04
CA GLN A 109 -32.13 -1.04 9.97
C GLN A 109 -33.18 -0.25 10.75
N ASP A 110 -32.87 0.23 11.95
CA ASP A 110 -33.79 1.05 12.75
C ASP A 110 -34.18 2.35 12.02
N ILE A 111 -33.20 3.00 11.38
CA ILE A 111 -33.46 4.21 10.57
C ILE A 111 -34.28 3.88 9.33
N LYS A 112 -33.97 2.78 8.63
CA LYS A 112 -34.74 2.32 7.47
C LYS A 112 -36.19 2.03 7.83
N GLN A 113 -36.43 1.36 8.96
CA GLN A 113 -37.78 1.08 9.46
C GLN A 113 -38.52 2.37 9.82
N ARG A 114 -37.87 3.28 10.57
CA ARG A 114 -38.42 4.59 10.95
C ARG A 114 -38.77 5.45 9.74
N LEU A 115 -38.00 5.33 8.65
CA LEU A 115 -38.17 6.11 7.43
C LEU A 115 -38.86 5.33 6.30
N SER A 116 -39.42 4.15 6.58
CA SER A 116 -39.96 3.23 5.56
C SER A 116 -40.96 3.85 4.59
N HIS A 117 -41.77 4.81 5.05
CA HIS A 117 -42.74 5.53 4.20
C HIS A 117 -42.12 6.64 3.32
N CYS A 118 -40.88 7.03 3.58
CA CYS A 118 -40.21 8.16 2.92
C CYS A 118 -38.90 7.79 2.20
N LEU A 119 -38.26 6.68 2.58
CA LEU A 119 -36.99 6.22 2.05
C LEU A 119 -37.28 5.26 0.89
N THR A 120 -37.20 5.76 -0.33
CA THR A 120 -37.26 4.91 -1.52
C THR A 120 -35.88 4.32 -1.82
N ASP A 121 -35.85 3.25 -2.60
CA ASP A 121 -34.60 2.61 -3.04
C ASP A 121 -33.70 3.62 -3.79
N GLU A 122 -34.28 4.54 -4.57
CA GLU A 122 -33.51 5.56 -5.28
C GLU A 122 -32.80 6.52 -4.31
N ILE A 123 -33.48 6.94 -3.25
CA ILE A 123 -32.90 7.83 -2.22
C ILE A 123 -31.78 7.10 -1.49
N GLU A 124 -32.01 5.84 -1.10
CA GLU A 124 -30.99 5.02 -0.47
C GLU A 124 -29.76 4.87 -1.38
N GLN A 125 -29.96 4.57 -2.66
CA GLN A 125 -28.87 4.43 -3.63
C GLN A 125 -28.09 5.74 -3.83
N VAL A 126 -28.76 6.89 -3.81
CA VAL A 126 -28.09 8.19 -3.89
C VAL A 126 -27.21 8.42 -2.66
N ILE A 127 -27.70 8.10 -1.46
CA ILE A 127 -26.92 8.22 -0.21
C ILE A 127 -25.71 7.27 -0.25
N ILE A 128 -25.90 6.02 -0.65
CA ILE A 128 -24.81 5.04 -0.77
C ILE A 128 -23.75 5.52 -1.76
N LYS A 129 -24.16 5.98 -2.95
CA LYS A 129 -23.23 6.52 -3.96
C LYS A 129 -22.49 7.74 -3.44
N PHE A 130 -23.17 8.62 -2.71
CA PHE A 130 -22.54 9.78 -2.09
C PHE A 130 -21.45 9.36 -1.09
N VAL A 131 -21.75 8.40 -0.19
CA VAL A 131 -20.76 7.86 0.75
C VAL A 131 -19.58 7.21 0.03
N GLN A 132 -19.84 6.41 -1.00
CA GLN A 132 -18.78 5.75 -1.78
C GLN A 132 -17.85 6.77 -2.44
N GLN A 133 -18.42 7.81 -3.07
CA GLN A 133 -17.66 8.80 -3.84
C GLN A 133 -16.94 9.82 -2.95
N HIS A 134 -17.52 10.20 -1.82
CA HIS A 134 -17.02 11.34 -1.03
C HIS A 134 -16.53 10.97 0.38
N GLY A 135 -17.09 9.94 1.02
CA GLY A 135 -16.66 9.47 2.34
C GLY A 135 -15.56 8.41 2.25
N MET A 136 -15.81 7.35 1.47
CA MET A 136 -15.00 6.13 1.52
C MET A 136 -13.77 6.14 0.63
N THR A 137 -13.78 6.87 -0.50
CA THR A 137 -12.68 6.80 -1.47
C THR A 137 -11.33 7.15 -0.83
N LEU A 138 -11.28 8.20 -0.01
CA LEU A 138 -10.04 8.63 0.65
C LEU A 138 -9.60 7.70 1.80
N TYR A 139 -10.55 7.02 2.45
CA TYR A 139 -10.27 6.05 3.50
C TYR A 139 -9.78 4.71 2.94
N ARG A 140 -10.39 4.27 1.84
CA ARG A 140 -10.18 2.96 1.24
C ARG A 140 -8.81 2.83 0.57
N VAL A 141 -8.38 3.85 -0.17
CA VAL A 141 -7.08 3.87 -0.86
C VAL A 141 -5.88 3.50 0.04
N PRO A 142 -5.66 4.14 1.20
CA PRO A 142 -4.53 3.79 2.06
C PRO A 142 -4.65 2.38 2.65
N VAL A 143 -5.86 1.93 2.99
CA VAL A 143 -6.07 0.58 3.56
C VAL A 143 -5.86 -0.50 2.50
N GLU A 144 -6.34 -0.31 1.28
CA GLU A 144 -6.08 -1.22 0.15
C GLU A 144 -4.59 -1.27 -0.19
N GLY A 145 -3.87 -0.14 -0.07
CA GLY A 145 -2.41 -0.12 -0.21
C GLY A 145 -1.69 -0.96 0.87
N LEU A 146 -2.20 -0.95 2.10
CA LEU A 146 -1.69 -1.82 3.17
C LEU A 146 -1.99 -3.30 2.90
N ILE A 147 -3.22 -3.63 2.50
CA ILE A 147 -3.60 -5.01 2.13
C ILE A 147 -2.68 -5.54 1.03
N ALA A 148 -2.55 -4.80 -0.07
CA ALA A 148 -1.67 -5.18 -1.17
C ALA A 148 -0.22 -5.36 -0.69
N THR A 149 0.28 -4.47 0.16
CA THR A 149 1.64 -4.58 0.71
C THR A 149 1.84 -5.90 1.46
N VAL A 150 0.92 -6.28 2.34
CA VAL A 150 0.99 -7.55 3.07
C VAL A 150 0.98 -8.74 2.13
N GLU A 151 0.06 -8.76 1.16
CA GLU A 151 -0.07 -9.88 0.22
C GLU A 151 1.17 -10.08 -0.64
N TYR A 152 1.72 -9.00 -1.20
CA TYR A 152 2.90 -9.08 -2.07
C TYR A 152 4.17 -9.35 -1.27
N ASP A 153 4.30 -8.84 -0.03
CA ASP A 153 5.43 -9.15 0.84
C ASP A 153 5.39 -10.62 1.30
N TYR A 154 4.21 -11.15 1.60
CA TYR A 154 4.02 -12.57 1.91
C TYR A 154 4.45 -13.45 0.72
N LYS A 155 3.97 -13.13 -0.49
CA LYS A 155 4.37 -13.83 -1.73
C LYS A 155 5.87 -13.73 -2.00
N ASP A 156 6.49 -12.56 -1.78
CA ASP A 156 7.94 -12.39 -1.99
C ASP A 156 8.75 -13.29 -1.06
N ARG A 157 8.38 -13.34 0.22
CA ARG A 157 9.04 -14.21 1.20
C ARG A 157 8.90 -15.69 0.87
N LEU A 158 7.76 -16.11 0.34
CA LEU A 158 7.58 -17.49 -0.14
C LEU A 158 8.53 -17.83 -1.31
N ILE A 159 8.64 -16.92 -2.29
CA ILE A 159 9.57 -17.10 -3.42
C ILE A 159 11.02 -17.11 -2.91
N GLN A 160 11.33 -16.27 -1.93
CA GLN A 160 12.65 -16.21 -1.32
C GLN A 160 12.96 -17.47 -0.50
N SER A 161 12.01 -18.03 0.25
CA SER A 161 12.22 -19.29 0.97
C SER A 161 12.45 -20.45 0.01
N GLU A 162 11.71 -20.50 -1.11
CA GLU A 162 11.93 -21.49 -2.17
C GLU A 162 13.36 -21.40 -2.71
N PHE A 163 13.88 -20.19 -2.94
CA PHE A 163 15.27 -19.97 -3.33
C PHE A 163 16.27 -20.51 -2.31
N TYR A 164 16.03 -20.30 -1.01
CA TYR A 164 16.98 -20.72 0.04
C TYR A 164 17.02 -22.24 0.26
N LEU A 165 15.97 -22.98 -0.14
CA LEU A 165 15.95 -24.46 -0.05
C LEU A 165 16.87 -25.14 -1.07
N GLU A 166 17.15 -24.47 -2.18
CA GLU A 166 17.94 -25.00 -3.31
C GLU A 166 19.47 -25.03 -3.05
N ASN A 167 19.93 -24.73 -1.83
CA ASN A 167 21.35 -24.80 -1.41
C ASN A 167 22.36 -24.08 -2.34
N TYR A 168 21.96 -22.95 -2.93
CA TYR A 168 22.85 -22.14 -3.77
C TYR A 168 24.07 -21.61 -3.03
N SER A 169 25.20 -21.48 -3.75
CA SER A 169 26.44 -20.88 -3.24
C SER A 169 26.28 -19.40 -2.87
N GLU A 170 27.13 -18.90 -1.98
CA GLU A 170 27.12 -17.49 -1.54
C GLU A 170 27.13 -16.50 -2.71
N TYR A 171 27.98 -16.74 -3.72
CA TYR A 171 28.01 -15.95 -4.94
C TYR A 171 26.67 -15.93 -5.67
N GLN A 172 26.01 -17.08 -5.83
CA GLN A 172 24.70 -17.16 -6.49
C GLN A 172 23.62 -16.44 -5.69
N ARG A 173 23.65 -16.53 -4.36
CA ARG A 173 22.75 -15.77 -3.48
C ARG A 173 22.97 -14.27 -3.62
N GLN A 174 24.22 -13.83 -3.68
CA GLN A 174 24.57 -12.42 -3.85
C GLN A 174 24.09 -11.88 -5.21
N VAL A 175 24.30 -12.63 -6.30
CA VAL A 175 23.79 -12.26 -7.63
C VAL A 175 22.26 -12.17 -7.63
N PHE A 176 21.57 -13.14 -7.00
CA PHE A 176 20.11 -13.14 -6.88
C PHE A 176 19.57 -11.89 -6.18
N GLU A 177 20.10 -11.58 -5.00
CA GLU A 177 19.66 -10.43 -4.20
C GLU A 177 20.02 -9.09 -4.85
N ASN A 178 21.20 -8.98 -5.46
CA ASN A 178 21.62 -7.77 -6.18
C ASN A 178 20.70 -7.46 -7.37
N LEU A 179 20.38 -8.48 -8.17
CA LEU A 179 19.46 -8.33 -9.31
C LEU A 179 18.05 -7.95 -8.87
N TYR A 180 17.55 -8.56 -7.79
CA TYR A 180 16.26 -8.20 -7.22
C TYR A 180 16.23 -6.77 -6.70
N LYS A 181 17.24 -6.37 -5.93
CA LYS A 181 17.37 -5.00 -5.41
C LYS A 181 17.42 -3.98 -6.54
N SER A 182 18.26 -4.21 -7.54
CA SER A 182 18.44 -3.33 -8.71
C SER A 182 17.13 -3.17 -9.50
N LYS A 183 16.41 -4.28 -9.78
CA LYS A 183 15.09 -4.25 -10.43
C LYS A 183 14.05 -3.50 -9.59
N ARG A 184 14.02 -3.73 -8.28
CA ARG A 184 13.10 -3.04 -7.35
C ARG A 184 13.32 -1.53 -7.37
N GLU A 185 14.56 -1.08 -7.20
CA GLU A 185 14.91 0.36 -7.21
C GLU A 185 14.49 1.03 -8.53
N ARG A 186 14.74 0.38 -9.66
CA ARG A 186 14.31 0.84 -10.98
C ARG A 186 12.79 0.98 -11.11
N GLU A 187 12.04 -0.08 -10.83
CA GLU A 187 10.58 -0.07 -11.06
C GLU A 187 9.84 0.81 -10.04
N THR A 188 10.34 0.92 -8.79
CA THR A 188 9.83 1.91 -7.83
C THR A 188 10.06 3.33 -8.33
N THR A 189 11.26 3.65 -8.84
CA THR A 189 11.53 4.99 -9.41
C THR A 189 10.63 5.28 -10.61
N LYS A 190 10.36 4.27 -11.46
CA LYS A 190 9.44 4.40 -12.59
C LYS A 190 8.00 4.69 -12.14
N LEU A 191 7.54 4.03 -11.08
CA LEU A 191 6.24 4.32 -10.46
C LEU A 191 6.18 5.76 -9.95
N ASP A 192 7.22 6.21 -9.24
CA ASP A 192 7.30 7.59 -8.72
C ASP A 192 7.22 8.62 -9.85
N VAL A 193 7.97 8.40 -10.94
CA VAL A 193 7.90 9.25 -12.15
C VAL A 193 6.49 9.28 -12.73
N ALA A 194 5.83 8.12 -12.85
CA ALA A 194 4.47 8.03 -13.39
C ALA A 194 3.47 8.81 -12.52
N VAL A 195 3.54 8.64 -11.19
CA VAL A 195 2.69 9.37 -10.23
C VAL A 195 2.95 10.87 -10.29
N LEU A 196 4.21 11.30 -10.37
CA LEU A 196 4.56 12.72 -10.49
C LEU A 196 4.01 13.34 -11.78
N LYS A 197 4.09 12.63 -12.91
CA LYS A 197 3.50 13.05 -14.20
C LYS A 197 1.98 13.16 -14.14
N GLN A 198 1.31 12.17 -13.54
CA GLN A 198 -0.14 12.19 -13.33
C GLN A 198 -0.57 13.38 -12.46
N ARG A 199 0.19 13.69 -11.41
CA ARG A 199 -0.06 14.87 -10.55
C ARG A 199 0.01 16.20 -11.31
N ILE A 200 0.98 16.36 -12.22
CA ILE A 200 1.04 17.52 -13.13
C ILE A 200 -0.20 17.55 -14.04
N ALA A 201 -0.51 16.43 -14.70
CA ALA A 201 -1.62 16.36 -15.66
C ALA A 201 -2.99 16.71 -15.03
N HIS A 202 -3.17 16.42 -13.74
CA HIS A 202 -4.41 16.66 -13.01
C HIS A 202 -4.40 17.92 -12.11
N ASN A 203 -3.37 18.78 -12.18
CA ASN A 203 -3.17 19.93 -11.29
C ASN A 203 -3.26 19.59 -9.78
N ARG A 204 -3.02 18.32 -9.42
CA ARG A 204 -3.05 17.84 -8.03
C ARG A 204 -1.64 17.95 -7.45
N LEU A 205 -1.27 19.16 -7.05
CA LEU A 205 -0.03 19.43 -6.33
C LEU A 205 -0.15 18.91 -4.87
N PRO A 206 0.93 18.39 -4.26
CA PRO A 206 0.93 18.03 -2.85
C PRO A 206 0.48 19.19 -1.95
N LYS A 207 -0.32 18.90 -0.92
CA LYS A 207 -0.81 19.90 0.04
C LYS A 207 0.27 20.41 1.01
N SER A 208 1.33 19.65 1.24
CA SER A 208 2.51 20.12 1.98
C SER A 208 3.81 19.68 1.32
N PHE A 209 4.73 20.64 1.22
CA PHE A 209 6.15 20.45 0.93
C PHE A 209 6.86 20.89 2.20
N ASP A 210 6.78 20.10 3.26
CA ASP A 210 7.41 20.42 4.54
C ASP A 210 8.94 20.31 4.36
N SER A 211 9.64 21.45 4.37
CA SER A 211 11.07 21.62 4.79
C SER A 211 11.80 22.86 4.23
N LEU A 212 11.11 23.90 3.75
CA LEU A 212 11.76 25.21 3.54
C LEU A 212 11.22 26.19 4.58
N GLN A 213 12.07 26.61 5.52
CA GLN A 213 11.77 27.74 6.39
C GLN A 213 11.63 28.99 5.52
N ILE A 214 10.40 29.30 5.14
CA ILE A 214 10.06 30.56 4.50
C ILE A 214 10.07 31.61 5.61
N PRO A 215 10.81 32.73 5.48
CA PRO A 215 10.79 33.82 6.45
C PRO A 215 9.36 34.29 6.72
N GLU A 216 9.12 34.80 7.94
CA GLU A 216 7.78 35.09 8.45
C GLU A 216 6.88 35.78 7.40
N PRO A 217 5.67 35.24 7.16
CA PRO A 217 4.80 35.73 6.12
C PRO A 217 4.42 37.18 6.40
N ILE A 218 4.54 38.03 5.38
CA ILE A 218 3.89 39.33 5.36
C ILE A 218 2.40 39.08 5.62
N ILE A 219 1.88 39.58 6.74
CA ILE A 219 0.49 39.39 7.13
C ILE A 219 -0.37 40.18 6.12
N LEU A 220 -0.83 39.52 5.05
CA LEU A 220 -1.68 40.13 4.02
C LEU A 220 -2.98 40.72 4.62
N GLY A 221 -3.42 40.21 5.78
CA GLY A 221 -4.54 40.73 6.56
C GLY A 221 -4.33 42.16 7.10
N SER A 222 -3.10 42.67 7.15
CA SER A 222 -2.78 44.04 7.57
C SER A 222 -2.97 45.10 6.47
N ILE A 223 -3.24 44.68 5.22
CA ILE A 223 -3.42 45.58 4.09
C ILE A 223 -4.87 46.06 4.06
N ASN A 224 -5.15 47.29 4.49
CA ASN A 224 -6.52 47.84 4.56
C ASN A 224 -7.22 47.93 3.19
N ASP A 225 -6.48 48.17 2.09
CA ASP A 225 -7.06 48.19 0.75
C ASP A 225 -7.36 46.78 0.25
N THR A 226 -8.66 46.47 0.19
CA THR A 226 -9.21 45.18 -0.25
C THR A 226 -8.78 44.82 -1.67
N LYS A 227 -8.67 45.81 -2.58
CA LYS A 227 -8.36 45.54 -3.99
C LYS A 227 -6.89 45.16 -4.16
N THR A 228 -5.99 45.85 -3.46
CA THR A 228 -4.56 45.50 -3.40
C THR A 228 -4.31 44.19 -2.67
N ARG A 229 -5.05 43.91 -1.59
CA ARG A 229 -4.98 42.63 -0.85
C ARG A 229 -5.36 41.44 -1.74
N GLN A 230 -6.48 41.55 -2.45
CA GLN A 230 -6.94 40.49 -3.37
C GLN A 230 -5.92 40.27 -4.51
N ARG A 231 -5.46 41.35 -5.13
CA ARG A 231 -4.46 41.28 -6.22
C ARG A 231 -3.14 40.66 -5.78
N LEU A 232 -2.68 40.96 -4.56
CA LEU A 232 -1.46 40.38 -3.99
C LEU A 232 -1.67 38.91 -3.62
N SER A 233 -2.84 38.56 -3.05
CA SER A 233 -3.22 37.17 -2.78
C SER A 233 -3.20 36.33 -4.05
N ASP A 234 -3.89 36.79 -5.10
CA ASP A 234 -3.95 36.11 -6.40
C ASP A 234 -2.56 35.96 -7.03
N ARG A 235 -1.69 36.98 -6.86
CA ARG A 235 -0.33 36.96 -7.40
C ARG A 235 0.58 36.02 -6.62
N CYS A 236 0.49 36.01 -5.29
CA CYS A 236 1.20 35.06 -4.43
C CYS A 236 0.75 33.63 -4.70
N GLU A 237 -0.55 33.40 -4.89
CA GLU A 237 -1.08 32.09 -5.23
C GLU A 237 -0.62 31.62 -6.61
N LYS A 238 -0.62 32.51 -7.63
CA LYS A 238 -0.04 32.20 -8.95
C LYS A 238 1.46 31.93 -8.90
N ILE A 239 2.22 32.64 -8.06
CA ILE A 239 3.64 32.38 -7.86
C ILE A 239 3.83 31.04 -7.16
N LEU A 240 3.11 30.75 -6.08
CA LEU A 240 3.16 29.46 -5.39
C LEU A 240 2.78 28.29 -6.30
N GLN A 241 1.75 28.45 -7.14
CA GLN A 241 1.36 27.46 -8.14
C GLN A 241 2.47 27.25 -9.18
N ARG A 242 3.05 28.32 -9.74
CA ARG A 242 4.18 28.22 -10.68
C ARG A 242 5.40 27.56 -10.05
N THR A 243 5.83 28.03 -8.88
CA THR A 243 7.00 27.47 -8.18
C THR A 243 6.80 26.00 -7.82
N ARG A 244 5.57 25.60 -7.43
CA ARG A 244 5.24 24.17 -7.21
C ARG A 244 5.30 23.36 -8.51
N SER A 245 4.77 23.88 -9.62
CA SER A 245 4.87 23.22 -10.93
C SER A 245 6.32 23.06 -11.38
N ASP A 246 7.14 24.10 -11.26
CA ASP A 246 8.55 24.08 -11.66
C ASP A 246 9.38 23.14 -10.77
N MET A 247 9.13 23.11 -9.45
CA MET A 247 9.77 22.11 -8.57
C MET A 247 9.39 20.68 -8.96
N ILE A 248 8.12 20.40 -9.27
CA ILE A 248 7.73 19.04 -9.69
C ILE A 248 8.41 18.66 -11.01
N LEU A 249 8.57 19.58 -11.95
CA LEU A 249 9.32 19.32 -13.18
C LEU A 249 10.79 18.96 -12.89
N ILE A 250 11.43 19.66 -11.95
CA ILE A 250 12.79 19.33 -11.49
C ILE A 250 12.84 17.94 -10.84
N TYR A 251 11.86 17.60 -9.98
CA TYR A 251 11.79 16.28 -9.38
C TYR A 251 11.55 15.17 -10.40
N ILE A 252 10.70 15.39 -11.40
CA ILE A 252 10.50 14.44 -12.51
C ILE A 252 11.83 14.24 -13.24
N ALA A 253 12.52 15.31 -13.62
CA ALA A 253 13.80 15.20 -14.31
C ALA A 253 14.86 14.46 -13.46
N ALA A 254 14.94 14.74 -12.16
CA ALA A 254 15.84 14.05 -11.24
C ALA A 254 15.48 12.56 -11.06
N ALA A 255 14.19 12.25 -10.96
CA ALA A 255 13.70 10.88 -10.85
C ALA A 255 13.91 10.10 -12.16
N GLU A 256 13.72 10.72 -13.32
CA GLU A 256 14.02 10.14 -14.63
C GLU A 256 15.52 9.87 -14.81
N ALA A 257 16.38 10.79 -14.39
CA ALA A 257 17.82 10.58 -14.39
C ALA A 257 18.21 9.37 -13.53
N LYS A 258 17.67 9.27 -12.30
CA LYS A 258 17.86 8.10 -11.43
C LYS A 258 17.31 6.81 -12.05
N MET A 259 16.14 6.87 -12.70
CA MET A 259 15.55 5.71 -13.37
C MET A 259 16.50 5.17 -14.46
N ASN A 260 17.15 6.06 -15.22
CA ASN A 260 18.12 5.67 -16.24
C ASN A 260 19.38 5.06 -15.61
N GLU A 261 19.91 5.66 -14.54
CA GLU A 261 21.05 5.11 -13.79
C GLU A 261 20.76 3.67 -13.29
N TRP A 262 19.58 3.45 -12.70
CA TRP A 262 19.16 2.13 -12.25
C TRP A 262 18.93 1.15 -13.40
N LYS A 263 18.45 1.63 -14.55
CA LYS A 263 18.30 0.81 -15.74
C LYS A 263 19.66 0.33 -16.24
N ASP A 264 20.63 1.21 -16.37
CA ASP A 264 21.96 0.87 -16.87
C ASP A 264 22.65 -0.12 -15.92
N LYS A 265 22.50 0.09 -14.60
CA LYS A 265 22.99 -0.84 -13.59
C LYS A 265 22.32 -2.22 -13.72
N PHE A 266 20.99 -2.26 -13.82
CA PHE A 266 20.25 -3.51 -13.97
C PHE A 266 20.63 -4.26 -15.25
N ASP A 267 20.74 -3.55 -16.38
CA ASP A 267 21.09 -4.15 -17.66
C ASP A 267 22.54 -4.70 -17.63
N THR A 268 23.45 -4.00 -16.93
CA THR A 268 24.84 -4.47 -16.68
C THR A 268 24.87 -5.73 -15.82
N ASP A 269 24.17 -5.73 -14.68
CA ASP A 269 24.10 -6.87 -13.76
C ASP A 269 23.47 -8.10 -14.46
N LEU A 270 22.43 -7.89 -15.26
CA LEU A 270 21.76 -8.94 -16.03
C LEU A 270 22.65 -9.47 -17.16
N ALA A 271 23.40 -8.61 -17.84
CA ALA A 271 24.35 -9.02 -18.87
C ALA A 271 25.49 -9.85 -18.26
N ALA A 272 26.05 -9.43 -17.13
CA ALA A 272 27.06 -10.19 -16.39
C ALA A 272 26.53 -11.58 -16.00
N MET A 273 25.31 -11.66 -15.44
CA MET A 273 24.66 -12.92 -15.10
C MET A 273 24.52 -13.85 -16.32
N LYS A 274 24.09 -13.31 -17.47
CA LYS A 274 23.96 -14.07 -18.73
C LYS A 274 25.30 -14.54 -19.26
N GLU A 275 26.35 -13.73 -19.15
CA GLU A 275 27.70 -14.09 -19.57
C GLU A 275 28.27 -15.23 -18.71
N TYR A 276 28.07 -15.18 -17.39
CA TYR A 276 28.41 -16.29 -16.48
C TYR A 276 27.65 -17.59 -16.81
N LEU A 277 26.41 -17.50 -17.30
CA LEU A 277 25.65 -18.65 -17.78
C LEU A 277 26.25 -19.27 -19.05
N VAL A 278 26.78 -18.45 -19.97
CA VAL A 278 27.31 -18.88 -21.28
C VAL A 278 28.73 -19.43 -21.18
N ARG A 279 29.61 -18.87 -20.34
CA ARG A 279 31.04 -19.24 -20.21
C ARG A 279 31.31 -20.58 -19.48
N GLY A 280 30.30 -21.45 -19.34
CA GLY A 280 30.30 -22.60 -18.43
C GLY A 280 31.14 -23.82 -18.85
N ALA A 281 32.46 -23.76 -18.66
CA ALA A 281 33.33 -24.93 -18.51
C ALA A 281 34.34 -24.72 -17.37
N SER A 282 33.89 -24.80 -16.11
CA SER A 282 34.57 -25.66 -15.10
C SER A 282 34.09 -25.48 -13.65
N HIS A 283 33.54 -24.36 -13.19
CA HIS A 283 33.04 -24.31 -11.81
C HIS A 283 31.85 -23.35 -11.61
N LYS A 284 30.70 -23.91 -11.19
CA LYS A 284 29.45 -23.24 -10.77
C LYS A 284 28.55 -22.71 -11.91
N LYS A 285 27.89 -23.63 -12.62
CA LYS A 285 26.75 -23.28 -13.48
C LYS A 285 25.63 -22.67 -12.64
N LEU A 286 25.15 -21.49 -13.02
CA LEU A 286 23.96 -20.90 -12.44
C LEU A 286 22.74 -21.68 -12.97
N HIS A 287 21.94 -22.25 -12.06
CA HIS A 287 20.94 -23.26 -12.39
C HIS A 287 19.72 -22.63 -13.08
N ARG A 288 19.08 -23.32 -14.04
CA ARG A 288 17.84 -22.82 -14.68
C ARG A 288 16.75 -22.49 -13.65
N ALA A 289 16.64 -23.30 -12.59
CA ALA A 289 15.70 -23.06 -11.50
C ALA A 289 15.92 -21.69 -10.80
N MET A 290 17.17 -21.24 -10.63
CA MET A 290 17.46 -19.92 -10.06
C MET A 290 16.90 -18.79 -10.93
N VAL A 291 17.03 -18.92 -12.26
CA VAL A 291 16.51 -17.95 -13.23
C VAL A 291 14.97 -17.91 -13.18
N ASP A 292 14.33 -19.08 -13.12
CA ASP A 292 12.87 -19.19 -13.06
C ASP A 292 12.30 -18.59 -11.75
N ILE A 293 12.94 -18.86 -10.61
CA ILE A 293 12.59 -18.26 -9.32
C ILE A 293 12.76 -16.74 -9.37
N LEU A 294 13.84 -16.24 -9.96
CA LEU A 294 14.09 -14.79 -10.10
C LEU A 294 13.00 -14.11 -10.94
N TYR A 295 12.60 -14.72 -12.07
CA TYR A 295 11.53 -14.17 -12.90
C TYR A 295 10.17 -14.19 -12.21
N ARG A 296 9.86 -15.21 -11.40
CA ARG A 296 8.66 -15.22 -10.56
C ARG A 296 8.69 -14.09 -9.53
N ARG A 297 9.86 -13.83 -8.92
CA ARG A 297 10.05 -12.71 -7.99
C ARG A 297 9.86 -11.35 -8.67
N PHE A 298 10.40 -11.17 -9.88
CA PHE A 298 10.17 -9.96 -10.69
C PHE A 298 8.71 -9.75 -11.05
N ARG A 299 7.99 -10.81 -11.43
CA ARG A 299 6.55 -10.72 -11.72
C ARG A 299 5.76 -10.25 -10.51
N ASN A 300 6.04 -10.82 -9.33
CA ASN A 300 5.39 -10.41 -8.08
C ASN A 300 5.61 -8.93 -7.76
N LEU A 301 6.84 -8.42 -8.01
CA LEU A 301 7.16 -7.01 -7.87
C LEU A 301 6.40 -6.13 -8.88
N ASP A 302 6.37 -6.51 -10.15
CA ASP A 302 5.67 -5.75 -11.19
C ASP A 302 4.16 -5.68 -10.91
N GLU A 303 3.55 -6.79 -10.48
CA GLU A 303 2.14 -6.87 -10.06
C GLU A 303 1.85 -5.96 -8.84
N ARG A 304 2.74 -5.96 -7.84
CA ARG A 304 2.65 -5.07 -6.67
C ARG A 304 2.63 -3.60 -7.09
N LEU A 305 3.59 -3.19 -7.91
CA LEU A 305 3.74 -1.79 -8.31
C LEU A 305 2.58 -1.33 -9.18
N MET A 306 2.06 -2.19 -10.06
CA MET A 306 0.86 -1.90 -10.84
C MET A 306 -0.39 -1.79 -9.98
N CYS A 307 -0.51 -2.62 -8.93
CA CYS A 307 -1.59 -2.51 -7.96
C CYS A 307 -1.55 -1.15 -7.23
N LEU A 308 -0.38 -0.76 -6.72
CA LEU A 308 -0.18 0.53 -6.05
C LEU A 308 -0.41 1.72 -7.00
N TYR A 309 -0.01 1.62 -8.27
CA TYR A 309 -0.27 2.65 -9.26
C TYR A 309 -1.77 2.89 -9.46
N LYS A 310 -2.57 1.82 -9.58
CA LYS A 310 -4.03 1.93 -9.77
C LYS A 310 -4.76 2.57 -8.59
N LEU A 311 -4.15 2.59 -7.41
CA LEU A 311 -4.69 3.23 -6.22
C LEU A 311 -4.40 4.74 -6.15
N ASN A 312 -3.50 5.27 -7.00
CA ASN A 312 -3.05 6.68 -7.02
C ASN A 312 -3.67 7.50 -8.15
#